data_AF-A0A7J3TJF5-F1
#
_entry.id   AF-A0A7J3TJF5-F1
#
_cell.length_a   1.000
_cell.length_b   1.000
_cell.length_c   1.000
_cell.angle_alpha   90.00
_cell.angle_beta   90.00
_cell.angle_gamma   90.00
#
_symmetry.space_group_name_H-M   'P 1'
#
loop_
_entity.id
_entity.type
_entity.pdbx_description
1 polymer ?
#
loop_
_entity_poly.entity_id
_entity_poly.type
_entity_poly.pdbx_seq_one_letter_code
_entity_poly.pdbx_strand_id
1 'polypeptide(L)'
;MRSIVLPGELLATNPKVAGSGTYVENGKVYAKVLGLLDKTDTSVRVIPLRGRYIPSISDVVIGIVREITANGWVVDINSPYQGFLPVQENPEMKPDKKPNEVL
;
A
#
# COMPACT_ATOMS: atom_id res chain seq x y z
N MET A 1 -14.48 -17.27 13.71
CA MET A 1 -15.31 -16.07 13.48
C MET A 1 -14.36 -14.88 13.49
N ARG A 2 -14.42 -13.97 12.50
CA ARG A 2 -13.58 -12.76 12.50
C ARG A 2 -14.20 -11.70 13.39
N SER A 3 -13.46 -11.20 14.36
CA SER A 3 -13.91 -10.16 15.28
C SER A 3 -13.76 -8.79 14.66
N ILE A 4 -14.71 -7.89 14.91
CA ILE A 4 -14.55 -6.46 14.62
C ILE A 4 -13.68 -5.85 15.72
N VAL A 5 -12.71 -5.03 15.33
CA VAL A 5 -11.81 -4.33 16.25
C VAL A 5 -11.90 -2.83 16.07
N LEU A 6 -11.71 -2.10 17.16
CA LEU A 6 -11.70 -0.64 17.20
C LEU A 6 -10.27 -0.09 17.20
N PRO A 7 -10.03 1.10 16.63
CA PRO A 7 -8.74 1.78 16.77
C PRO A 7 -8.35 1.93 18.26
N GLY A 8 -7.10 1.57 18.59
CA GLY A 8 -6.58 1.57 19.96
C GLY A 8 -6.77 0.24 20.72
N GLU A 9 -7.47 -0.73 20.14
CA GLU A 9 -7.65 -2.05 20.76
C GLU A 9 -6.36 -2.88 20.72
N LEU A 10 -6.04 -3.57 21.82
CA LEU A 10 -4.85 -4.42 21.95
C LEU A 10 -5.05 -5.74 21.19
N LEU A 11 -4.18 -6.01 20.22
CA LEU A 11 -4.26 -7.21 19.36
C LEU A 11 -3.23 -8.28 19.70
N ALA A 12 -2.01 -7.87 20.06
CA ALA A 12 -0.93 -8.77 20.42
C ALA A 12 0.12 -8.11 21.34
N THR A 13 0.87 -8.93 22.07
CA THR A 13 1.99 -8.50 22.93
C THR A 13 3.36 -8.71 22.29
N ASN A 14 3.42 -9.37 21.14
CA ASN A 14 4.65 -9.54 20.38
C ASN A 14 4.68 -8.54 19.22
N PRO A 15 5.62 -7.58 19.18
CA PRO A 15 5.67 -6.59 18.11
C PRO A 15 6.08 -7.17 16.75
N LYS A 16 6.71 -8.35 16.72
CA LYS A 16 7.18 -8.98 15.47
C LYS A 16 6.07 -9.45 14.55
N VAL A 17 4.85 -9.62 15.07
CA VAL A 17 3.70 -10.07 14.28
C VAL A 17 2.86 -8.90 13.76
N ALA A 18 3.27 -7.65 13.98
CA ALA A 18 2.52 -6.47 13.53
C ALA A 18 2.45 -6.43 11.99
N GLY A 19 1.23 -6.48 11.45
CA GLY A 19 0.94 -6.39 10.03
C GLY A 19 0.19 -5.12 9.65
N SER A 20 -0.35 -5.09 8.44
CA SER A 20 -1.11 -3.94 7.92
C SER A 20 -2.33 -3.63 8.81
N GLY A 21 -2.64 -2.33 8.96
CA GLY A 21 -3.73 -1.86 9.82
C GLY A 21 -3.45 -1.91 11.32
N THR A 22 -2.22 -2.21 11.73
CA THR A 22 -1.78 -2.19 13.13
C THR A 22 -0.66 -1.17 13.37
N TYR A 23 -0.40 -0.84 14.62
CA TYR A 23 0.79 -0.08 15.03
C TYR A 23 1.37 -0.66 16.32
N VAL A 24 2.66 -0.41 16.56
CA VAL A 24 3.36 -0.88 17.75
C VAL A 24 3.58 0.29 18.70
N GLU A 25 3.19 0.10 19.96
CA GLU A 25 3.40 1.09 21.03
C GLU A 25 3.74 0.35 22.32
N ASN A 26 4.81 0.76 23.01
CA ASN A 26 5.28 0.12 24.25
C ASN A 26 5.45 -1.42 24.14
N GLY A 27 5.94 -1.89 23.00
CA GLY A 27 6.16 -3.33 22.73
C GLY A 27 4.87 -4.14 22.50
N LYS A 28 3.70 -3.49 22.44
CA LYS A 28 2.40 -4.10 22.18
C LYS A 28 1.87 -3.65 20.81
N VAL A 29 1.03 -4.48 20.20
CA VAL A 29 0.43 -4.24 18.89
C VAL A 29 -1.02 -3.83 19.08
N TYR A 30 -1.40 -2.70 18.51
CA TYR A 30 -2.74 -2.13 18.58
C TYR A 30 -3.36 -1.95 17.20
N ALA A 31 -4.68 -1.96 17.13
CA ALA A 31 -5.41 -1.65 15.91
C ALA A 31 -5.29 -0.16 15.55
N LYS A 32 -4.91 0.16 14.31
CA LYS A 32 -4.87 1.54 13.81
C LYS A 32 -6.21 1.99 13.22
N VAL A 33 -7.01 1.04 12.74
CA VAL A 33 -8.22 1.29 11.96
C VAL A 33 -9.37 0.40 12.44
N LEU A 34 -10.61 0.85 12.21
CA LEU A 34 -11.81 0.02 12.39
C LEU A 34 -11.82 -1.06 11.32
N GLY A 35 -11.89 -2.32 11.72
CA GLY A 35 -11.77 -3.42 10.77
C GLY A 35 -12.07 -4.80 11.32
N LEU A 36 -11.86 -5.80 10.46
CA LEU A 36 -11.87 -7.20 10.84
C LEU A 36 -10.47 -7.64 11.25
N LEU A 37 -10.36 -8.27 12.41
CA LEU A 37 -9.11 -8.89 12.85
C LEU A 37 -8.84 -10.14 12.01
N ASP A 38 -7.67 -10.16 11.38
CA ASP A 38 -7.14 -11.31 10.67
C ASP A 38 -5.83 -11.69 11.34
N LYS A 39 -5.92 -12.73 12.18
CA LYS A 39 -4.82 -13.23 13.00
C LYS A 39 -4.39 -14.59 12.49
N THR A 40 -3.11 -14.70 12.18
CA THR A 40 -2.41 -15.92 11.78
C THR A 40 -1.29 -16.19 12.78
N ASP A 41 -0.66 -17.36 12.71
CA ASP A 41 0.46 -17.70 13.60
C ASP A 41 1.67 -16.79 13.40
N THR A 42 1.80 -16.20 12.20
CA THR A 42 2.95 -15.40 11.79
C THR A 42 2.67 -13.91 11.72
N SER A 43 1.41 -13.50 11.62
CA SER A 43 1.03 -12.08 11.45
C SER A 43 -0.35 -11.74 12.02
N VAL A 44 -0.47 -10.50 12.49
CA VAL A 44 -1.69 -9.88 12.99
C VAL A 44 -1.96 -8.64 12.16
N ARG A 45 -3.05 -8.66 11.39
CA ARG A 45 -3.45 -7.54 10.54
C ARG A 45 -4.91 -7.19 10.77
N VAL A 46 -5.25 -5.94 10.45
CA VAL A 46 -6.63 -5.46 10.49
C VAL A 46 -7.06 -5.13 9.07
N ILE A 47 -8.11 -5.80 8.60
CA ILE A 47 -8.72 -5.56 7.29
C ILE A 47 -9.71 -4.39 7.47
N PRO A 48 -9.43 -3.20 6.92
CA PRO A 48 -10.29 -2.04 7.11
C PRO A 48 -11.66 -2.27 6.44
N LEU A 49 -12.74 -1.87 7.11
CA LEU A 49 -14.10 -1.95 6.53
C LEU A 49 -14.40 -0.83 5.55
N ARG A 50 -13.67 0.30 5.65
CA ARG A 50 -13.77 1.47 4.77
C ARG A 50 -12.41 2.15 4.66
N GLY A 51 -12.17 2.82 3.54
CA GLY A 51 -10.96 3.59 3.31
C GLY A 51 -10.69 3.78 1.81
N ARG A 52 -9.65 4.56 1.51
CA ARG A 52 -9.06 4.56 0.16
C ARG A 52 -8.09 3.39 0.04
N TYR A 53 -7.74 3.07 -1.20
CA TYR A 53 -6.64 2.14 -1.48
C TYR A 53 -5.34 2.70 -0.88
N ILE A 54 -4.62 1.87 -0.12
CA ILE A 54 -3.29 2.16 0.42
C ILE A 54 -2.35 1.15 -0.23
N PRO A 55 -1.46 1.58 -1.13
CA PRO A 55 -0.66 0.64 -1.92
C PRO A 55 0.27 -0.17 -1.02
N SER A 56 0.32 -1.48 -1.27
CA SER A 56 1.28 -2.40 -0.66
C SER A 56 2.20 -2.98 -1.73
N ILE A 57 3.35 -3.51 -1.28
CA ILE A 57 4.31 -4.16 -2.18
C ILE A 57 3.62 -5.34 -2.86
N SER A 58 3.85 -5.49 -4.17
CA SER A 58 3.29 -6.53 -5.04
C SER A 58 1.80 -6.38 -5.38
N ASP A 59 1.14 -5.29 -5.00
CA ASP A 59 -0.22 -5.03 -5.47
C ASP A 59 -0.19 -4.65 -6.96
N VAL A 60 -1.03 -5.30 -7.77
CA VAL A 60 -1.24 -4.94 -9.17
C VAL A 60 -2.31 -3.87 -9.26
N VAL A 61 -1.99 -2.75 -9.91
CA VAL A 61 -2.86 -1.58 -10.00
C VAL A 61 -2.99 -1.08 -11.44
N ILE A 62 -4.08 -0.39 -11.71
CA ILE A 62 -4.29 0.36 -12.95
C ILE A 62 -4.28 1.84 -12.57
N GLY A 63 -3.51 2.64 -13.30
CA GLY A 63 -3.42 4.07 -13.08
C GLY A 63 -3.43 4.86 -14.38
N ILE A 64 -3.67 6.17 -14.26
CA ILE A 64 -3.74 7.10 -15.39
C ILE A 64 -2.50 7.99 -15.35
N VAL A 65 -1.80 8.13 -16.47
CA VAL A 65 -0.65 9.04 -16.57
C VAL A 65 -1.14 10.48 -16.47
N ARG A 66 -0.67 11.20 -15.45
CA ARG A 66 -1.00 12.61 -15.22
C ARG A 66 0.01 13.55 -15.84
N GLU A 67 1.29 13.23 -15.66
CA GLU A 67 2.40 14.08 -16.09
C GLU A 67 3.53 13.21 -16.64
N ILE A 68 4.25 13.77 -17.61
CA ILE A 68 5.42 13.14 -18.21
C ILE A 68 6.65 13.94 -17.81
N THR A 69 7.65 13.27 -17.25
CA THR A 69 8.93 13.86 -16.86
C THR A 69 10.07 13.25 -17.65
N ALA A 70 11.26 13.86 -17.59
CA ALA A 70 12.44 13.34 -18.31
C ALA A 70 12.86 11.93 -17.84
N ASN A 71 12.54 11.57 -16.59
CA ASN A 71 12.94 10.33 -15.95
C ASN A 71 11.79 9.31 -15.79
N GLY A 72 10.57 9.62 -16.25
CA GLY A 72 9.44 8.70 -16.15
C GLY A 72 8.07 9.35 -16.29
N TRP A 73 7.07 8.66 -15.77
CA TRP A 73 5.67 9.08 -15.81
C TRP A 73 5.10 9.15 -14.40
N VAL A 74 4.43 10.26 -14.09
CA VAL A 74 3.62 10.38 -12.89
C VAL A 74 2.28 9.72 -13.15
N VAL A 75 1.93 8.73 -12.32
CA VAL A 75 0.73 7.90 -12.49
C VAL A 75 -0.21 8.11 -11.30
N ASP A 76 -1.46 8.47 -11.61
CA ASP A 76 -2.55 8.53 -10.65
C ASP A 76 -3.18 7.14 -10.49
N ILE A 77 -2.95 6.54 -9.32
CA ILE A 77 -3.48 5.22 -8.94
C ILE A 77 -4.75 5.32 -8.07
N ASN A 78 -5.41 6.48 -8.06
CA ASN A 78 -6.59 6.76 -7.24
C ASN A 78 -6.39 6.45 -5.74
N SER A 79 -5.20 6.77 -5.25
CA SER A 79 -4.79 6.57 -3.86
C SER A 79 -4.33 7.91 -3.29
N PRO A 80 -4.23 8.08 -1.95
CA PRO A 80 -3.61 9.27 -1.39
C PRO A 80 -2.10 9.36 -1.69
N TYR A 81 -1.52 8.29 -2.22
CA TYR A 81 -0.14 8.22 -2.71
C TYR A 81 -0.11 8.33 -4.23
N GLN A 82 0.89 9.04 -4.73
CA GLN A 82 1.16 9.18 -6.15
C GLN A 82 2.06 8.02 -6.62
N GLY A 83 1.75 7.46 -7.79
CA GLY A 83 2.63 6.51 -8.46
C GLY A 83 3.66 7.22 -9.34
N PHE A 84 4.84 6.63 -9.47
CA PHE A 84 5.84 7.05 -10.44
C PHE A 84 6.36 5.82 -11.18
N LEU A 85 6.25 5.82 -12.50
CA LEU A 85 6.77 4.78 -13.37
C LEU A 85 8.10 5.25 -13.97
N PRO A 86 9.25 4.74 -13.51
CA PRO A 86 10.53 5.08 -14.10
C PRO A 86 10.66 4.49 -15.50
N VAL A 87 11.36 5.21 -16.37
CA VAL A 87 11.66 4.81 -17.76
C VAL A 87 12.21 3.38 -17.88
N GLN A 88 13.08 2.99 -16.95
CA GLN A 88 13.81 1.71 -16.99
C GLN A 88 12.91 0.49 -16.82
N GLU A 89 11.75 0.66 -16.19
CA GLU A 89 10.78 -0.42 -15.94
C GLU A 89 9.79 -0.59 -17.09
N ASN A 90 9.81 0.31 -18.09
CA ASN A 90 9.00 0.18 -19.29
C ASN A 90 9.81 -0.48 -20.43
N PRO A 91 9.56 -1.74 -20.79
CA PRO A 91 10.29 -2.44 -21.84
C PRO A 91 10.08 -1.84 -23.25
N GLU A 92 9.02 -1.04 -23.44
CA GLU A 92 8.75 -0.38 -24.71
C GLU A 92 9.61 0.88 -24.93
N MET A 93 10.26 1.38 -23.87
CA MET A 93 11.13 2.54 -23.97
C MET A 93 12.49 2.16 -24.58
N LYS A 94 12.79 2.73 -25.75
CA LYS A 94 14.10 2.62 -26.39
C LYS A 94 15.00 3.78 -25.94
N PRO A 95 16.34 3.60 -25.90
CA PRO A 95 17.29 4.64 -25.48
C PRO A 95 17.14 5.96 -26.25
N ASP A 96 16.68 5.87 -27.49
CA ASP A 96 16.60 7.00 -28.43
C ASP A 96 15.23 7.71 -28.43
N LYS A 97 14.23 7.18 -27.72
CA LYS A 97 12.87 7.75 -27.68
C LYS A 97 12.65 8.58 -26.43
N LYS A 98 12.00 9.74 -26.60
CA LYS A 98 11.60 10.57 -25.46
C LYS A 98 10.37 9.95 -24.77
N PRO A 99 10.23 10.07 -23.44
CA PRO A 99 9.05 9.59 -22.70
C PRO A 99 7.70 10.09 -23.25
N ASN A 100 7.69 11.27 -23.89
CA ASN A 100 6.50 11.86 -24.52
C ASN A 100 6.06 11.18 -25.84
N GLU A 101 6.87 10.27 -26.40
CA GLU A 101 6.63 9.62 -27.70
C GLU A 101 6.24 8.14 -27.58
N VAL A 102 6.17 7.63 -26.35
CA VAL A 102 5.92 6.21 -26.04
C VAL A 102 4.45 5.97 -25.66
N LEU A 103 3.71 7.02 -25.30
CA LEU A 103 2.28 7.02 -24.98
C LEU A 103 1.53 7.92 -25.96
#